data_AF-A0AAN1S059-F1
#
_entry.id   AF-A0AAN1S059-F1
#
_cell.length_a   1.000
_cell.length_b   1.000
_cell.length_c   1.000
_cell.angle_alpha   90.00
_cell.angle_beta   90.00
_cell.angle_gamma   90.00
#
_symmetry.space_group_name_H-M   'P 1'
#
loop_
_entity.id
_entity.type
_entity.pdbx_description
1 polymer ?
#
loop_
_entity_poly.entity_id
_entity_poly.type
_entity_poly.pdbx_seq_one_letter_code
_entity_poly.pdbx_strand_id
1 'polypeptide(L)'
;MITLWRLSNETDLRGWSSGGRWISAGDRIIVLDPTPLGALCARLALAEVSHPDALPRGYRLLRLRAPRSVQECPPGKAVAMQAAIQRWYDETASLLLAVDSGLGRRQYLLNGLHPALADCDARLIDAAQAQELLQAEAAAHLRPGSSWLARPRPAAGHP
;
A
#
# COMPACT_ATOMS: atom_id res chain seq x y z
N MET A 1 -4.62 -3.49 18.23
CA MET A 1 -3.59 -3.17 17.22
C MET A 1 -3.88 -3.84 15.89
N ILE A 2 -3.46 -3.23 14.78
CA ILE A 2 -3.44 -3.79 13.42
C ILE A 2 -1.99 -3.76 12.90
N THR A 3 -1.59 -4.76 12.12
CA THR A 3 -0.28 -4.79 11.46
C THR A 3 -0.47 -4.50 9.98
N LEU A 4 0.28 -3.55 9.46
CA LEU A 4 0.22 -3.07 8.08
C LEU A 4 1.64 -2.99 7.51
N TRP A 5 1.75 -2.97 6.19
CA TRP A 5 3.02 -3.11 5.48
C TRP A 5 3.15 -2.05 4.40
N ARG A 6 4.37 -1.58 4.17
CA ARG A 6 4.72 -0.67 3.07
C ARG A 6 6.05 -1.08 2.47
N LEU A 7 6.13 -1.10 1.15
CA LEU A 7 7.40 -1.16 0.43
C LEU A 7 7.72 0.25 -0.06
N SER A 8 8.81 0.85 0.45
CA SER A 8 9.23 2.21 0.09
C SER A 8 10.75 2.34 0.11
N ASN A 9 11.26 3.33 -0.62
CA ASN A 9 12.62 3.84 -0.48
C ASN A 9 12.80 4.79 0.73
N GLU A 10 11.72 5.11 1.44
CA GLU A 10 11.72 5.95 2.63
C GLU A 10 12.01 5.10 3.87
N THR A 11 12.72 5.67 4.84
CA THR A 11 13.10 4.96 6.08
C THR A 11 12.06 5.10 7.20
N ASP A 12 11.09 6.00 7.06
CA ASP A 12 10.10 6.29 8.09
C ASP A 12 8.69 6.61 7.52
N LEU A 13 7.79 7.01 8.42
CA LEU A 13 6.41 7.41 8.11
C LEU A 13 6.24 8.94 7.97
N ARG A 14 7.31 9.69 7.69
CA ARG A 14 7.26 11.15 7.55
C ARG A 14 7.15 11.61 6.09
N GLY A 15 7.19 10.65 5.16
CA GLY A 15 7.10 10.93 3.73
C GLY A 15 5.78 11.59 3.32
N TRP A 16 5.87 12.50 2.37
CA TRP A 16 4.72 13.10 1.70
C TRP A 16 4.25 12.19 0.58
N SER A 17 2.95 12.22 0.30
CA SER A 17 2.41 11.52 -0.86
C SER A 17 2.90 12.22 -2.14
N SER A 18 3.31 11.44 -3.14
CA SER A 18 3.56 11.91 -4.50
C SER A 18 2.27 12.16 -5.28
N GLY A 19 1.12 12.07 -4.62
CA GLY A 19 -0.18 11.92 -5.27
C GLY A 19 -0.40 10.52 -5.82
N GLY A 20 -1.65 10.23 -6.15
CA GLY A 20 -2.03 8.95 -6.73
C GLY A 20 -3.51 8.90 -7.07
N ARG A 21 -4.01 7.68 -7.31
CA ARG A 21 -5.41 7.45 -7.73
C ARG A 21 -6.46 8.10 -6.83
N TRP A 22 -6.20 8.19 -5.53
CA TRP A 22 -7.14 8.75 -4.55
C TRP A 22 -6.58 9.86 -3.68
N ILE A 23 -5.30 10.20 -3.85
CA ILE A 23 -4.57 11.05 -2.90
C ILE A 23 -3.98 12.24 -3.67
N SER A 24 -4.13 13.43 -3.11
CA SER A 24 -3.52 14.65 -3.64
C SER A 24 -2.02 14.68 -3.33
N ALA A 25 -1.22 15.17 -4.26
CA ALA A 25 0.21 15.33 -4.04
C ALA A 25 0.48 16.35 -2.93
N GLY A 26 1.47 16.07 -2.08
CA GLY A 26 1.81 16.95 -0.97
C GLY A 26 0.93 16.79 0.26
N ASP A 27 0.05 15.80 0.35
CA ASP A 27 -0.56 15.40 1.62
C ASP A 27 0.35 14.44 2.38
N ARG A 28 0.35 14.49 3.71
CA ARG A 28 1.03 13.51 4.58
C ARG A 28 0.19 12.25 4.75
N ILE A 29 -0.20 11.65 3.62
CA ILE A 29 -0.97 10.41 3.58
C ILE A 29 -0.07 9.28 3.10
N ILE A 30 -0.06 8.18 3.85
CA ILE A 30 0.75 7.00 3.53
C ILE A 30 -0.15 5.81 3.20
N VAL A 31 0.07 5.22 2.03
CA VAL A 31 -0.61 3.98 1.63
C VAL A 31 0.09 2.78 2.25
N LEU A 32 -0.70 1.91 2.85
CA LEU A 32 -0.28 0.69 3.52
C LEU A 32 -1.14 -0.49 3.07
N ASP A 33 -0.57 -1.69 3.10
CA ASP A 33 -1.23 -2.94 2.75
C ASP A 33 -1.35 -3.88 3.97
N PRO A 34 -2.37 -4.74 4.02
CA PRO A 34 -2.56 -5.69 5.12
C PRO A 34 -1.51 -6.81 5.13
N THR A 35 -0.84 -7.07 4.01
CA THR A 35 0.17 -8.13 3.89
C THR A 35 1.45 -7.63 3.21
N PRO A 36 2.63 -8.23 3.48
CA PRO A 36 3.88 -7.90 2.80
C PRO A 36 3.77 -8.04 1.28
N LEU A 37 3.12 -9.11 0.81
CA LEU A 37 2.91 -9.35 -0.62
C LEU A 37 1.99 -8.29 -1.25
N GLY A 38 0.97 -7.82 -0.52
CA GLY A 38 0.15 -6.69 -0.97
C GLY A 38 0.98 -5.44 -1.21
N ALA A 39 1.84 -5.09 -0.24
CA ALA A 39 2.73 -3.93 -0.34
C ALA A 39 3.70 -4.03 -1.52
N LEU A 40 4.23 -5.23 -1.78
CA LEU A 40 5.07 -5.51 -2.94
C LEU A 40 4.29 -5.37 -4.25
N CYS A 41 3.12 -6.01 -4.39
CA CYS A 41 2.30 -5.92 -5.59
C CYS A 41 1.88 -4.48 -5.89
N ALA A 42 1.48 -3.71 -4.87
CA ALA A 42 1.15 -2.30 -5.02
C ALA A 42 2.34 -1.50 -5.58
N ARG A 43 3.56 -1.81 -5.12
CA ARG A 43 4.75 -1.13 -5.60
C ARG A 43 5.17 -1.56 -7.01
N LEU A 44 5.06 -2.85 -7.34
CA LEU A 44 5.29 -3.35 -8.69
C LEU A 44 4.34 -2.68 -9.69
N ALA A 45 3.07 -2.54 -9.32
CA ALA A 45 2.06 -1.88 -10.14
C ALA A 45 2.37 -0.39 -10.33
N LEU A 46 2.75 0.31 -9.25
CA LEU A 46 3.13 1.72 -9.30
C LEU A 46 4.39 1.98 -10.15
N ALA A 47 5.37 1.07 -10.09
CA ALA A 47 6.60 1.15 -10.87
C ALA A 47 6.47 0.57 -12.29
N GLU A 48 5.29 0.04 -12.65
CA GLU A 48 5.00 -0.61 -13.94
C GLU A 48 5.98 -1.75 -14.30
N VAL A 49 6.47 -2.47 -13.28
CA VAL A 49 7.38 -3.62 -13.46
C VAL A 49 6.73 -4.92 -13.02
N SER A 50 7.01 -6.00 -13.73
CA SER A 50 6.36 -7.30 -13.51
C SER A 50 7.11 -8.24 -12.56
N HIS A 51 8.28 -7.85 -12.06
CA HIS A 51 9.11 -8.69 -11.18
C HIS A 51 9.82 -7.86 -10.10
N PRO A 52 9.92 -8.37 -8.85
CA PRO A 52 10.65 -7.69 -7.75
C PRO A 52 12.08 -7.30 -8.09
N ASP A 53 12.80 -8.12 -8.85
CA ASP A 53 14.20 -7.85 -9.23
C ASP A 53 14.36 -6.59 -10.11
N ALA A 54 13.27 -6.12 -10.73
CA ALA A 54 13.26 -4.88 -11.50
C ALA A 54 13.00 -3.63 -10.64
N LEU A 55 12.68 -3.79 -9.35
CA LEU A 55 12.56 -2.66 -8.43
C LEU A 55 13.94 -2.09 -8.08
N PRO A 56 14.04 -0.77 -7.87
CA PRO A 56 15.27 -0.16 -7.38
C PRO A 56 15.78 -0.80 -6.07
N ARG A 57 17.10 -0.97 -5.94
CA ARG A 57 17.74 -1.60 -4.76
C ARG A 57 17.53 -0.86 -3.44
N GLY A 58 17.06 0.38 -3.49
CA GLY A 58 16.78 1.21 -2.32
C GLY A 58 15.47 0.88 -1.61
N TYR A 59 14.59 0.04 -2.19
CA TYR A 59 13.34 -0.31 -1.54
C TYR A 59 13.57 -1.13 -0.26
N ARG A 60 12.79 -0.82 0.77
CA ARG A 60 12.79 -1.45 2.09
C ARG A 60 11.37 -1.76 2.50
N LEU A 61 11.19 -2.91 3.12
CA LEU A 61 9.92 -3.33 3.68
C LEU A 61 9.79 -2.73 5.09
N LEU A 62 8.71 -1.99 5.30
CA LEU A 62 8.35 -1.39 6.57
C LEU A 62 7.13 -2.13 7.12
N ARG A 63 7.19 -2.52 8.40
CA ARG A 63 6.06 -3.00 9.17
C ARG A 63 5.58 -1.89 10.09
N LEU A 64 4.28 -1.62 10.07
CA LEU A 64 3.61 -0.71 10.97
C LEU A 64 2.68 -1.48 11.90
N ARG A 65 2.78 -1.26 13.20
CA ARG A 65 1.75 -1.62 14.17
C ARG A 65 1.04 -0.34 14.63
N ALA A 66 -0.26 -0.27 14.39
CA ALA A 66 -1.08 0.90 14.70
C ALA A 66 -2.27 0.54 15.61
N PRO A 67 -2.79 1.49 16.39
CA PRO A 67 -4.11 1.37 17.02
C PRO A 67 -5.20 1.03 16.00
N ARG A 68 -6.24 0.28 16.42
CA ARG A 68 -7.39 -0.05 15.56
C ARG A 68 -8.38 1.13 15.50
N SER A 69 -7.90 2.31 15.12
CA SER A 69 -8.76 3.46 14.79
C SER A 69 -8.89 3.54 13.27
N VAL A 70 -9.77 2.70 12.73
CA VAL A 70 -9.97 2.53 11.29
C VAL A 70 -11.38 2.98 10.92
N GLN A 71 -11.48 3.98 10.06
CA GLN A 71 -12.71 4.34 9.37
C GLN A 71 -12.75 3.66 8.00
N GLU A 72 -13.93 3.36 7.48
CA GLU A 72 -14.10 2.84 6.13
C GLU A 72 -14.39 4.01 5.17
N CYS A 73 -13.67 4.06 4.05
CA CYS A 73 -14.00 4.98 2.97
C CYS A 73 -15.32 4.52 2.32
N PRO A 74 -16.29 5.43 2.10
CA PRO A 74 -17.51 5.07 1.40
C PRO A 74 -17.16 4.55 -0.01
N PRO A 75 -17.86 3.50 -0.49
CA PRO A 75 -17.68 3.02 -1.84
C PRO A 75 -18.15 4.09 -2.84
N GLY A 76 -17.47 4.21 -3.97
CA GLY A 76 -17.84 5.19 -4.98
C GLY A 76 -16.91 5.19 -6.19
N LYS A 77 -17.22 6.06 -7.16
CA LYS A 77 -16.29 6.36 -8.26
C LYS A 77 -15.05 7.08 -7.72
N ALA A 78 -13.94 7.02 -8.46
CA ALA A 78 -12.65 7.57 -8.03
C ALA A 78 -12.73 9.02 -7.53
N VAL A 79 -13.46 9.90 -8.24
CA VAL A 79 -13.63 11.31 -7.85
C VAL A 79 -14.34 11.46 -6.50
N ALA A 80 -15.39 10.67 -6.24
CA ALA A 80 -16.13 10.71 -4.99
C ALA A 80 -15.28 10.16 -3.83
N MET A 81 -14.51 9.09 -4.08
CA MET A 81 -13.56 8.55 -3.10
C MET A 81 -12.47 9.58 -2.76
N GLN A 82 -11.89 10.24 -3.78
CA GLN A 82 -10.86 11.27 -3.56
C GLN A 82 -11.40 12.42 -2.70
N ALA A 83 -12.61 12.91 -2.98
CA ALA A 83 -13.24 13.95 -2.16
C ALA A 83 -13.49 13.49 -0.70
N ALA A 84 -13.92 12.23 -0.52
CA ALA A 84 -14.12 11.66 0.82
C ALA A 84 -12.80 11.50 1.59
N ILE A 85 -11.73 11.09 0.91
CA ILE A 85 -10.39 10.95 1.48
C ILE A 85 -9.81 12.31 1.84
N GLN A 86 -9.95 13.32 0.98
CA GLN A 86 -9.48 14.67 1.28
C GLN A 86 -10.17 15.22 2.54
N ARG A 87 -11.50 15.10 2.62
CA ARG A 87 -12.24 15.53 3.81
C ARG A 87 -11.81 14.78 5.07
N TRP A 88 -11.64 13.46 5.00
CA TRP A 88 -11.11 12.66 6.12
C TRP A 88 -9.73 13.15 6.57
N TYR A 89 -8.86 13.52 5.63
CA TYR A 89 -7.52 14.01 5.92
C TYR A 89 -7.55 15.40 6.58
N ASP A 90 -8.29 16.34 5.99
CA ASP A 90 -8.42 17.73 6.46
C ASP A 90 -9.06 17.79 7.86
N GLU A 91 -10.05 16.95 8.12
CA GLU A 91 -10.74 16.85 9.42
C GLU A 91 -9.91 16.07 10.46
N THR A 92 -8.81 15.43 10.06
CA THR A 92 -8.05 14.47 10.89
C THR A 92 -8.95 13.42 11.56
N ALA A 93 -9.96 12.95 10.84
CA ALA A 93 -11.10 12.24 11.43
C ALA A 93 -10.75 10.88 12.08
N SER A 94 -9.72 10.21 11.58
CA SER A 94 -9.16 8.98 12.20
C SER A 94 -7.72 8.76 11.74
N LEU A 95 -7.00 7.89 12.46
CA LEU A 95 -5.62 7.54 12.13
C LEU A 95 -5.52 6.78 10.80
N LEU A 96 -6.44 5.84 10.59
CA LEU A 96 -6.47 4.97 9.42
C LEU A 96 -7.81 5.08 8.68
N LEU A 97 -7.75 5.14 7.36
CA LEU A 97 -8.91 4.97 6.48
C LEU A 97 -8.70 3.74 5.61
N ALA A 98 -9.60 2.76 5.72
CA ALA A 98 -9.63 1.61 4.82
C ALA A 98 -10.28 2.03 3.49
N VAL A 99 -9.61 1.70 2.38
CA VAL A 99 -10.07 1.98 1.01
C VAL A 99 -10.09 0.68 0.21
N ASP A 100 -11.07 0.53 -0.68
CA ASP A 100 -11.08 -0.56 -1.65
C ASP A 100 -10.04 -0.29 -2.74
N SER A 101 -9.12 -1.24 -2.94
CA SER A 101 -8.11 -1.15 -3.99
C SER A 101 -8.65 -1.27 -5.41
N GLY A 102 -9.89 -1.72 -5.58
CA GLY A 102 -10.51 -2.09 -6.85
C GLY A 102 -10.09 -3.48 -7.34
N LEU A 103 -9.26 -4.21 -6.58
CA LEU A 103 -8.85 -5.60 -6.85
C LEU A 103 -9.45 -6.59 -5.84
N GLY A 104 -10.54 -6.22 -5.17
CA GLY A 104 -11.16 -7.03 -4.11
C GLY A 104 -10.31 -7.11 -2.83
N ARG A 105 -9.33 -6.22 -2.68
CA ARG A 105 -8.45 -6.11 -1.50
C ARG A 105 -8.60 -4.74 -0.87
N ARG A 106 -8.43 -4.65 0.45
CA ARG A 106 -8.36 -3.38 1.16
C ARG A 106 -6.92 -2.87 1.20
N GLN A 107 -6.76 -1.57 0.99
CA GLN A 107 -5.58 -0.82 1.39
C GLN A 107 -5.96 0.14 2.51
N TYR A 108 -4.95 0.64 3.22
CA TYR A 108 -5.13 1.53 4.35
C TYR A 108 -4.36 2.82 4.11
N LEU A 109 -5.02 3.94 4.30
CA LEU A 109 -4.41 5.26 4.29
C LEU A 109 -4.12 5.65 5.74
N LEU A 110 -2.87 5.96 6.04
CA LEU A 110 -2.45 6.50 7.33
C LEU A 110 -2.40 8.03 7.26
N ASN A 111 -3.12 8.69 8.16
CA ASN A 111 -3.08 10.15 8.29
C ASN A 111 -1.85 10.56 9.11
N GLY A 112 -0.85 11.13 8.44
CA GLY A 112 0.39 11.60 9.07
C GLY A 112 0.24 12.87 9.91
N LEU A 113 -0.94 13.50 9.93
CA LEU A 113 -1.27 14.63 10.82
C LEU A 113 -2.02 14.19 12.08
N HIS A 114 -2.51 12.95 12.13
CA HIS A 114 -3.33 12.49 13.25
C HIS A 114 -2.46 12.28 14.52
N PRO A 115 -2.86 12.80 15.70
CA PRO A 115 -2.05 12.72 16.93
C PRO A 115 -1.67 11.30 17.36
N ALA A 116 -2.59 10.33 17.19
CA ALA A 116 -2.33 8.92 17.48
C ALA A 116 -1.26 8.26 16.58
N LEU A 117 -0.66 8.99 15.63
CA LEU A 117 0.54 8.54 14.95
C LEU A 117 1.69 8.30 15.94
N ALA A 118 1.72 9.03 17.07
CA ALA A 118 2.71 8.83 18.12
C ALA A 118 2.61 7.44 18.79
N ASP A 119 1.45 6.78 18.71
CA ASP A 119 1.20 5.46 19.29
C ASP A 119 1.55 4.32 18.31
N CYS A 120 2.07 4.64 17.12
CA CYS A 120 2.46 3.68 16.12
C CYS A 120 3.90 3.17 16.33
N ASP A 121 4.10 1.86 16.14
CA ASP A 121 5.43 1.23 16.08
C ASP A 121 5.75 0.89 14.62
N ALA A 122 6.58 1.71 13.99
CA ALA A 122 7.08 1.52 12.64
C ALA A 122 8.49 0.93 12.68
N ARG A 123 8.71 -0.19 11.98
CA ARG A 123 10.02 -0.85 11.91
C ARG A 123 10.37 -1.23 10.49
N LEU A 124 11.59 -0.87 10.09
CA LEU A 124 12.21 -1.45 8.90
C LEU A 124 12.53 -2.91 9.18
N ILE A 125 12.23 -3.75 8.20
CA ILE A 125 12.58 -5.16 8.21
C ILE A 125 13.93 -5.31 7.54
N ASP A 126 14.80 -6.12 8.15
CA ASP A 126 16.09 -6.45 7.57
C ASP A 126 15.94 -7.06 6.17
N ALA A 127 16.92 -6.86 5.30
CA ALA A 127 16.85 -7.31 3.92
C ALA A 127 16.70 -8.84 3.79
N ALA A 128 17.41 -9.63 4.60
CA ALA A 128 17.31 -11.09 4.57
C ALA A 128 15.93 -11.53 5.07
N GLN A 129 15.47 -10.95 6.19
CA GLN A 129 14.13 -11.24 6.71
C GLN A 129 13.01 -10.84 5.74
N ALA A 130 13.15 -9.70 5.06
CA ALA A 130 12.19 -9.25 4.07
C ALA A 130 12.14 -10.21 2.87
N GLN A 131 13.30 -10.69 2.41
CA GLN A 131 13.40 -11.70 1.35
C GLN A 131 12.65 -12.98 1.73
N GLU A 132 12.91 -13.52 2.93
CA GLU A 132 12.25 -14.73 3.44
C GLU A 132 10.73 -14.55 3.53
N LEU A 133 10.26 -13.44 4.10
CA LEU A 133 8.83 -13.14 4.23
C LEU A 133 8.14 -13.05 2.86
N LEU A 134 8.74 -12.32 1.91
CA LEU A 134 8.17 -12.16 0.58
C LEU A 134 8.18 -13.48 -0.20
N GLN A 135 9.21 -14.31 -0.05
CA GLN A 135 9.26 -15.65 -0.65
C GLN A 135 8.18 -16.56 -0.08
N ALA A 136 8.00 -16.57 1.25
CA ALA A 136 6.96 -17.37 1.91
C ALA A 136 5.56 -16.95 1.45
N GLU A 137 5.27 -15.65 1.39
CA GLU A 137 3.98 -15.13 0.90
C GLU A 137 3.78 -15.44 -0.60
N ALA A 138 4.82 -15.29 -1.42
CA ALA A 138 4.76 -15.63 -2.83
C ALA A 138 4.45 -17.12 -3.03
N ALA A 139 5.11 -18.02 -2.29
CA ALA A 139 4.85 -19.45 -2.36
C ALA A 139 3.42 -19.81 -1.91
N ALA A 140 2.85 -19.07 -0.96
CA ALA A 140 1.49 -19.30 -0.47
C ALA A 140 0.40 -18.79 -1.42
N HIS A 141 0.69 -17.76 -2.24
CA HIS A 141 -0.34 -17.02 -2.99
C HIS A 141 -0.16 -17.00 -4.50
N LEU A 142 1.05 -17.25 -5.02
CA LEU A 142 1.31 -17.31 -6.45
C LEU A 142 1.30 -18.77 -6.92
N ARG A 143 0.63 -19.05 -8.04
CA ARG A 143 0.69 -20.38 -8.64
C ARG A 143 2.08 -20.61 -9.25
N PRO A 144 2.64 -21.83 -9.16
CA PRO A 144 3.89 -22.17 -9.83
C PRO A 144 3.86 -21.74 -11.31
N GLY A 145 4.91 -21.04 -11.76
CA GLY A 145 5.02 -20.52 -13.13
C GLY A 145 4.23 -19.24 -13.43
N SER A 146 3.54 -18.63 -12.45
CA SER A 146 2.88 -17.33 -12.64
C SER A 146 3.86 -16.17 -12.58
N SER A 147 3.65 -15.15 -13.41
CA SER A 147 4.29 -13.85 -13.24
C SER A 147 3.72 -13.12 -12.03
N TRP A 148 4.55 -12.39 -11.28
CA TRP A 148 4.13 -11.59 -10.11
C TRP A 148 3.03 -10.58 -10.43
N LEU A 149 3.09 -9.96 -11.60
CA LEU A 149 1.98 -9.23 -12.21
C LEU A 149 1.73 -9.81 -13.60
N ALA A 150 0.59 -10.46 -13.79
CA ALA A 150 0.15 -10.84 -15.13
C ALA A 150 -0.15 -9.57 -15.93
N ARG A 151 0.54 -9.37 -17.06
CA ARG A 151 0.04 -8.41 -18.07
C ARG A 151 -1.31 -8.91 -18.56
N PRO A 152 -2.33 -8.06 -18.70
CA PRO A 152 -3.56 -8.47 -19.38
C PRO A 152 -3.16 -9.01 -20.76
N ARG A 153 -3.58 -10.24 -21.05
CA ARG A 153 -3.34 -10.84 -22.37
C ARG A 153 -4.02 -9.93 -23.39
N PRO A 154 -3.33 -9.43 -24.44
CA PRO A 154 -4.02 -8.66 -25.47
C PRO A 154 -5.18 -9.51 -25.98
N ALA A 155 -6.37 -8.93 -26.01
CA ALA A 155 -7.54 -9.59 -26.56
C ALA A 155 -7.15 -10.08 -27.97
N ALA A 156 -7.26 -11.37 -28.20
CA ALA A 156 -6.99 -11.95 -29.50
C ALA A 156 -7.98 -11.32 -30.48
N GLY A 157 -7.50 -10.34 -31.27
CA GLY A 157 -8.24 -9.80 -32.39
C GLY A 157 -8.65 -10.96 -33.28
N HIS A 158 -9.96 -11.18 -33.41
CA HIS A 158 -10.47 -12.05 -34.46
C HIS A 158 -10.28 -11.33 -35.80
N PRO A 159 -9.77 -12.04 -36.83
CA PRO A 159 -9.68 -11.52 -38.19
C PRO A 159 -11.06 -11.24 -38.79
#